data_AF-A0A845PP51-F1
#
_entry.id   AF-A0A845PP51-F1
#
_cell.length_a   1.000
_cell.length_b   1.000
_cell.length_c   1.000
_cell.angle_alpha   90.00
_cell.angle_beta   90.00
_cell.angle_gamma   90.00
#
_symmetry.space_group_name_H-M   'P 1'
#
loop_
_entity.id
_entity.type
_entity.pdbx_description
1 polymer ?
#
loop_
_entity_poly.entity_id
_entity_poly.type
_entity_poly.pdbx_seq_one_letter_code
_entity_poly.pdbx_strand_id
1 'polypeptide(L)'
;MVLSDTKVQENNISYPTDSKLYKKVIDHCNTLSDKEGMKQRQSYKRVSKNLLCNTYNFTHPKRKAKARKAQSKLKTIAGRQVRELERKLTTTALMM
;
A
#
# COMPACT_ATOMS: atom_id res chain seq x y z
N MET A 1 38.95 31.69 -3.70
CA MET A 1 37.95 31.49 -2.64
C MET A 1 36.67 31.02 -3.31
N VAL A 2 36.42 29.71 -3.32
CA VAL A 2 35.23 29.12 -3.98
C VAL A 2 34.16 28.94 -2.91
N LEU A 3 33.10 29.74 -3.00
CA LEU A 3 31.90 29.59 -2.18
C LEU A 3 31.00 28.56 -2.89
N SER A 4 31.04 27.32 -2.43
CA SER A 4 30.12 26.28 -2.90
C SER A 4 28.74 26.53 -2.27
N ASP A 5 27.76 26.98 -3.07
CA ASP A 5 26.37 27.12 -2.62
C ASP A 5 25.68 25.74 -2.69
N THR A 6 25.62 25.04 -1.55
CA THR A 6 24.81 23.82 -1.42
C THR A 6 23.47 24.18 -0.81
N LYS A 7 22.46 24.46 -1.65
CA LYS A 7 21.07 24.45 -1.18
C LYS A 7 20.67 23.00 -0.91
N VAL A 8 20.56 22.64 0.37
CA VAL A 8 19.99 21.36 0.78
C VAL A 8 18.50 21.40 0.47
N GLN A 9 18.07 20.58 -0.47
CA GLN A 9 16.66 20.36 -0.75
C GLN A 9 16.08 19.42 0.30
N GLU A 10 14.89 19.72 0.81
CA GLU A 10 14.22 18.82 1.74
C GLU A 10 13.92 17.47 1.08
N ASN A 11 14.21 16.38 1.79
CA ASN A 11 13.87 15.05 1.34
C ASN A 11 12.34 14.94 1.18
N ASN A 12 11.86 14.45 0.04
CA ASN A 12 10.43 14.20 -0.21
C ASN A 12 9.94 12.94 0.54
N ILE A 13 10.21 12.88 1.84
CA ILE A 13 9.84 11.78 2.73
C ILE A 13 8.62 12.19 3.55
N SER A 14 7.48 11.57 3.26
CA SER A 14 6.27 11.74 4.06
C SER A 14 6.26 10.74 5.21
N TYR A 15 5.85 11.18 6.42
CA TYR A 15 5.80 10.33 7.60
C TYR A 15 5.01 9.03 7.32
N PRO A 16 5.58 7.84 7.63
CA PRO A 16 4.93 6.58 7.37
C PRO A 16 3.78 6.38 8.35
N THR A 17 2.55 6.47 7.86
CA THR A 17 1.37 6.01 8.59
C THR A 17 1.05 4.59 8.15
N ASP A 18 0.57 3.74 9.05
CA ASP A 18 0.14 2.37 8.73
C ASP A 18 -0.75 2.29 7.48
N SER A 19 -1.68 3.22 7.32
CA SER A 19 -2.57 3.28 6.14
C SER A 19 -1.79 3.49 4.82
N LYS A 20 -0.73 4.31 4.83
CA LYS A 20 0.16 4.50 3.67
C LYS A 20 1.02 3.26 3.44
N LEU A 21 1.49 2.61 4.50
CA LEU A 21 2.27 1.37 4.41
C LEU A 21 1.44 0.24 3.79
N TYR A 22 0.22 0.01 4.26
CA TYR A 22 -0.68 -1.00 3.67
C TYR A 22 -0.99 -0.70 2.20
N LYS A 23 -1.20 0.57 1.84
CA LYS A 23 -1.37 0.94 0.43
C LYS A 23 -0.12 0.61 -0.38
N LYS A 24 1.08 0.94 0.12
CA LYS A 24 2.33 0.59 -0.56
C LYS A 24 2.42 -0.92 -0.77
N VAL A 25 2.11 -1.74 0.21
CA VAL A 25 2.13 -3.21 0.07
C VAL A 25 1.18 -3.66 -1.05
N ILE A 26 -0.07 -3.18 -1.07
CA ILE A 26 -1.05 -3.50 -2.13
C ILE A 26 -0.52 -3.09 -3.51
N ASP A 27 0.03 -1.88 -3.62
CA ASP A 27 0.54 -1.37 -4.89
C ASP A 27 1.74 -2.23 -5.37
N HIS A 28 2.65 -2.63 -4.46
CA HIS A 28 3.74 -3.56 -4.79
C HIS A 28 3.24 -4.93 -5.23
N CYS A 29 2.29 -5.53 -4.51
CA CYS A 29 1.68 -6.81 -4.87
C CYS A 29 1.08 -6.77 -6.28
N ASN A 30 0.39 -5.69 -6.63
CA ASN A 30 -0.14 -5.49 -7.98
C ASN A 30 0.98 -5.40 -9.02
N THR A 31 2.02 -4.61 -8.78
CA THR A 31 3.14 -4.50 -9.73
C THR A 31 3.91 -5.81 -9.90
N LEU A 32 4.08 -6.59 -8.85
CA LEU A 32 4.69 -7.92 -8.91
C LEU A 32 3.84 -8.87 -9.75
N SER A 33 2.53 -8.88 -9.51
CA SER A 33 1.63 -9.73 -10.28
C SER A 33 1.61 -9.37 -11.77
N ASP A 34 1.65 -8.06 -12.08
CA ASP A 34 1.70 -7.56 -13.46
C ASP A 34 3.04 -7.96 -14.13
N LYS A 35 4.17 -7.97 -13.39
CA LYS A 35 5.49 -8.42 -13.87
C LYS A 35 5.58 -9.92 -14.14
N GLU A 36 5.05 -10.73 -13.22
CA GLU A 36 5.06 -12.20 -13.32
C GLU A 36 3.95 -12.75 -14.25
N GLY A 37 3.11 -11.87 -14.82
CA GLY A 37 1.96 -12.28 -15.63
C GLY A 37 0.88 -13.05 -14.86
N MET A 38 0.93 -13.02 -13.52
CA MET A 38 -0.02 -13.74 -12.67
C MET A 38 -1.36 -13.00 -12.63
N LYS A 39 -2.46 -13.70 -12.95
CA LYS A 39 -3.81 -13.15 -12.82
C LYS A 39 -4.21 -13.09 -11.34
N GLN A 40 -4.39 -11.91 -10.77
CA GLN A 40 -5.00 -11.76 -9.44
C GLN A 40 -6.52 -11.94 -9.50
N ARG A 41 -7.12 -12.42 -8.41
CA ARG A 41 -8.58 -12.48 -8.28
C ARG A 41 -9.20 -11.08 -8.37
N GLN A 42 -8.55 -10.09 -7.76
CA GLN A 42 -9.01 -8.70 -7.78
C GLN A 42 -7.87 -7.71 -7.54
N SER A 43 -7.82 -6.64 -8.32
CA SER A 43 -6.69 -5.68 -8.31
C SER A 43 -6.74 -4.67 -7.17
N TYR A 44 -7.90 -4.44 -6.54
CA TYR A 44 -8.16 -3.47 -5.47
C TYR A 44 -7.62 -2.03 -5.68
N LYS A 45 -7.11 -1.68 -6.88
CA LYS A 45 -6.43 -0.40 -7.20
C LYS A 45 -7.29 0.82 -6.84
N ARG A 46 -8.59 0.78 -7.19
CA ARG A 46 -9.56 1.86 -6.87
C ARG A 46 -9.95 1.88 -5.39
N VAL A 47 -10.15 0.71 -4.81
CA VAL A 47 -10.62 0.56 -3.43
C VAL A 47 -9.56 1.01 -2.43
N SER A 48 -8.29 0.61 -2.64
CA SER A 48 -7.18 1.00 -1.77
C SER A 48 -6.98 2.52 -1.75
N LYS A 49 -7.10 3.19 -2.91
CA LYS A 49 -7.07 4.66 -3.02
C LYS A 49 -8.19 5.31 -2.19
N ASN A 50 -9.43 4.86 -2.36
CA ASN A 50 -10.58 5.41 -1.64
C ASN A 50 -10.47 5.17 -0.13
N LEU A 51 -10.00 4.00 0.29
CA LEU A 51 -9.78 3.71 1.70
C LEU A 51 -8.70 4.60 2.31
N LEU A 52 -7.59 4.84 1.60
CA LEU A 52 -6.58 5.80 2.06
C LEU A 52 -7.18 7.20 2.23
N CYS A 53 -7.96 7.69 1.28
CA CYS A 53 -8.62 8.99 1.42
C CYS A 53 -9.54 9.05 2.65
N ASN A 54 -10.21 7.94 2.98
CA ASN A 54 -11.06 7.85 4.16
C ASN A 54 -10.30 7.80 5.49
N THR A 55 -8.98 7.58 5.48
CA THR A 55 -8.13 7.61 6.68
C THR A 55 -7.70 9.02 7.08
N TYR A 56 -7.89 10.02 6.22
CA TYR A 56 -7.54 11.41 6.53
C TYR A 56 -8.41 12.01 7.65
N ASN A 57 -7.82 12.94 8.40
CA ASN A 57 -8.43 13.64 9.54
C ASN A 57 -8.94 12.69 10.63
N PHE A 58 -8.12 11.69 10.98
CA PHE A 58 -8.43 10.68 11.99
C PHE A 58 -8.69 11.28 13.39
N THR A 59 -8.10 12.43 13.69
CA THR A 59 -8.25 13.13 14.97
C THR A 59 -9.67 13.65 15.20
N HIS A 60 -10.43 13.91 14.14
CA HIS A 60 -11.78 14.46 14.26
C HIS A 60 -12.78 13.39 14.79
N PRO A 61 -13.55 13.66 15.87
CA PRO A 61 -14.41 12.66 16.52
C PRO A 61 -15.38 11.95 15.57
N LYS A 62 -16.06 12.71 14.69
CA LYS A 62 -17.00 12.16 13.70
C LYS A 62 -16.32 11.25 12.65
N ARG A 63 -15.02 11.42 12.38
CA ARG A 63 -14.27 10.68 11.36
C ARG A 63 -13.43 9.54 11.92
N LYS A 64 -13.03 9.61 13.18
CA LYS A 64 -12.20 8.61 13.88
C LYS A 64 -12.68 7.18 13.64
N ALA A 65 -13.98 6.92 13.81
CA ALA A 65 -14.55 5.59 13.58
C ALA A 65 -14.46 5.14 12.11
N LYS A 66 -14.73 6.04 11.16
CA LYS A 66 -14.64 5.76 9.72
C LYS A 66 -13.20 5.48 9.30
N ALA A 67 -12.26 6.27 9.80
CA ALA A 67 -10.84 6.13 9.50
C ALA A 67 -10.25 4.84 10.09
N ARG A 68 -10.62 4.44 11.33
CA ARG A 68 -10.27 3.11 11.89
C ARG A 68 -10.78 1.98 11.01
N LYS A 69 -12.06 2.03 10.61
CA LYS A 69 -12.65 1.00 9.72
C LYS A 69 -11.92 0.93 8.38
N ALA A 70 -11.54 2.08 7.81
CA ALA A 70 -10.80 2.14 6.56
C ALA A 70 -9.39 1.53 6.69
N GLN A 71 -8.68 1.84 7.77
CA GLN A 71 -7.36 1.27 8.07
C GLN A 71 -7.44 -0.25 8.25
N SER A 72 -8.41 -0.76 9.02
CA SER A 72 -8.60 -2.21 9.17
C SER A 72 -8.92 -2.90 7.83
N LYS A 73 -9.73 -2.26 6.97
CA LYS A 73 -9.98 -2.78 5.62
C LYS A 73 -8.72 -2.81 4.76
N LEU A 74 -7.88 -1.77 4.82
CA LEU A 74 -6.58 -1.76 4.12
C LEU A 74 -5.68 -2.90 4.59
N LYS A 75 -5.58 -3.13 5.91
CA LYS A 75 -4.82 -4.26 6.47
C LYS A 75 -5.31 -5.61 5.94
N THR A 76 -6.62 -5.82 5.92
CA THR A 76 -7.21 -7.07 5.42
C THR A 76 -6.94 -7.28 3.92
N ILE A 77 -7.06 -6.23 3.10
CA ILE A 77 -6.80 -6.32 1.66
C ILE A 77 -5.32 -6.62 1.40
N ALA A 78 -4.42 -5.91 2.08
CA ALA A 78 -2.98 -6.13 1.96
C ALA A 78 -2.62 -7.58 2.32
N GLY A 79 -3.06 -8.07 3.48
CA GLY A 79 -2.80 -9.45 3.90
C GLY A 79 -3.43 -10.49 2.97
N ARG A 80 -4.61 -10.20 2.40
CA ARG A 80 -5.24 -11.07 1.40
C ARG A 80 -4.40 -11.18 0.13
N GLN A 81 -3.95 -10.06 -0.42
CA GLN A 81 -3.13 -10.07 -1.64
C GLN A 81 -1.78 -10.76 -1.43
N VAL A 82 -1.12 -10.52 -0.29
CA VAL A 82 0.14 -11.20 0.05
C VAL A 82 -0.06 -12.72 0.09
N ARG A 83 -1.08 -13.20 0.81
CA ARG A 83 -1.38 -14.64 0.89
C ARG A 83 -1.76 -15.24 -0.47
N GLU A 84 -2.46 -14.48 -1.31
CA GLU A 84 -2.82 -14.93 -2.65
C GLU A 84 -1.57 -15.11 -3.53
N LEU A 85 -0.64 -14.15 -3.47
CA LEU A 85 0.63 -14.25 -4.18
C LEU A 85 1.48 -15.39 -3.65
N GLU A 86 1.63 -15.52 -2.33
CA GLU A 86 2.35 -16.64 -1.70
C GLU A 86 1.82 -18.00 -2.17
N ARG A 87 0.49 -18.17 -2.19
CA ARG A 87 -0.15 -19.42 -2.66
C ARG A 87 0.08 -19.70 -4.13
N LYS A 88 0.07 -18.67 -4.97
CA LYS A 88 0.30 -18.83 -6.42
C LYS A 88 1.75 -19.16 -6.70
N LEU A 89 2.68 -18.48 -6.04
CA LEU A 89 4.11 -18.75 -6.17
C LEU A 89 4.47 -20.16 -5.69
N THR A 90 3.89 -20.62 -4.57
CA THR A 90 4.10 -22.02 -4.12
C THR A 90 3.46 -23.03 -5.05
N THR A 91 2.29 -22.73 -5.61
CA THR A 91 1.66 -23.61 -6.62
C THR A 91 2.52 -23.69 -7.88
N THR A 92 3.06 -22.56 -8.36
CA THR A 92 3.99 -22.55 -9.49
C THR A 92 5.25 -23.35 -9.19
N ALA A 93 5.81 -23.21 -7.98
CA ALA A 93 6.99 -23.98 -7.56
C ALA A 93 6.73 -25.49 -7.37
N LEU A 94 5.49 -25.90 -7.08
CA LEU A 94 5.07 -27.31 -7.00
C LEU A 94 4.66 -27.90 -8.36
N MET A 95 4.39 -27.06 -9.36
CA MET A 95 4.05 -27.48 -10.73
C MET A 95 5.27 -27.52 -11.67
N MET A 96 6.44 -27.09 -11.20
CA MET A 96 7.74 -27.34 -11.82
C MET A 96 8.33 -28.64 -11.30
#